data_AF-A0A1J4SWV7-F1
#
_entry.id   AF-A0A1J4SWV7-F1
#
_cell.length_a   1.000
_cell.length_b   1.000
_cell.length_c   1.000
_cell.angle_alpha   90.00
_cell.angle_beta   90.00
_cell.angle_gamma   90.00
#
_symmetry.space_group_name_H-M   'P 1'
#
loop_
_entity.id
_entity.type
_entity.pdbx_description
1 polymer ?
#
loop_
_entity_poly.entity_id
_entity_poly.type
_entity_poly.pdbx_seq_one_letter_code
_entity_poly.pdbx_strand_id
1 'polypeptide(L)' 'MEVGWHLRFTRENALTILVGAALAPNVEDAVFIADGWNLAWDRAAESQGFITARLTRKGREEG' A
#
# COMPACT_ATOMS: atom_id res chain seq x y z
N MET A 1 19.19 -6.57 6.34
CA MET A 1 17.74 -6.87 6.25
C MET A 1 17.29 -6.32 4.91
N GLU A 2 16.92 -7.18 3.97
CA GLU A 2 16.45 -6.76 2.65
C GLU A 2 14.93 -6.64 2.68
N VAL A 3 14.40 -5.49 2.26
CA VAL A 3 12.95 -5.30 2.10
C VAL A 3 12.63 -5.51 0.62
N GLY A 4 12.04 -6.66 0.30
CA GLY A 4 11.57 -6.96 -1.05
C GLY A 4 10.21 -6.31 -1.31
N TRP A 5 10.11 -5.49 -2.36
CA TRP A 5 8.85 -4.85 -2.75
C TRP A 5 8.35 -5.46 -4.05
N HIS A 6 7.07 -5.85 -4.09
CA HIS A 6 6.38 -6.23 -5.32
C HIS A 6 5.41 -5.12 -5.71
N LEU A 7 5.63 -4.54 -6.90
CA LEU A 7 4.85 -3.42 -7.41
C LEU A 7 4.06 -3.89 -8.64
N ARG A 8 2.72 -3.83 -8.58
CA ARG A 8 1.86 -4.13 -9.73
C ARG A 8 1.05 -2.89 -10.14
N PHE A 9 1.39 -2.31 -11.29
CA PHE A 9 0.59 -1.25 -11.91
C PHE A 9 -0.56 -1.87 -12.69
N THR A 10 -1.80 -1.53 -12.33
CA THR A 10 -2.99 -1.86 -13.13
C THR A 10 -3.50 -0.61 -13.86
N ARG A 11 -4.34 -0.78 -14.88
CA ARG A 11 -5.01 0.33 -15.59
C ARG A 11 -5.97 1.13 -14.69
N GLU A 12 -6.18 0.72 -13.44
CA GLU A 12 -7.22 1.25 -12.53
C GLU A 12 -6.76 2.46 -11.69
N ASN A 13 -5.65 3.13 -12.03
CA ASN A 13 -5.05 4.17 -11.16
C ASN A 13 -4.88 3.70 -9.70
N ALA A 14 -4.56 2.41 -9.53
CA ALA A 14 -4.41 1.77 -8.25
C ALA A 14 -3.10 0.96 -8.22
N LEU A 15 -2.47 0.95 -7.06
CA LEU A 15 -1.26 0.20 -6.78
C LEU A 15 -1.50 -0.68 -5.55
N THR A 16 -1.06 -1.93 -5.62
CA THR A 16 -1.09 -2.85 -4.49
C THR A 16 0.34 -3.21 -4.11
N ILE A 17 0.64 -3.08 -2.83
CA ILE A 17 1.94 -3.37 -2.21
C ILE A 17 1.71 -4.51 -1.21
N LEU A 18 2.59 -5.51 -1.24
CA LEU A 18 2.64 -6.55 -0.21
C LEU A 18 3.76 -6.20 0.76
N VAL A 19 3.44 -6.14 2.04
CA VAL A 19 4.37 -5.80 3.12
C VAL A 19 4.45 -6.98 4.07
N GLY A 20 5.65 -7.45 4.42
CA GLY A 20 5.80 -8.50 5.41
C GLY A 20 5.16 -8.09 6.75
N ALA A 21 4.37 -8.97 7.38
CA ALA A 21 3.56 -8.62 8.55
C ALA A 21 4.42 -8.05 9.70
N ALA A 22 5.61 -8.60 9.94
CA ALA A 22 6.55 -8.12 10.96
C ALA A 22 7.10 -6.71 10.68
N LEU A 23 7.06 -6.25 9.42
CA LEU A 23 7.55 -4.93 9.01
C LEU A 23 6.43 -3.89 8.91
N ALA A 24 5.17 -4.31 8.87
CA ALA A 24 4.05 -3.41 8.64
C ALA A 24 3.98 -2.21 9.60
N PRO A 25 4.19 -2.35 10.93
CA PRO A 25 4.18 -1.18 11.82
C PRO A 25 5.23 -0.13 11.45
N ASN A 26 6.47 -0.57 11.14
CA ASN A 26 7.54 0.33 10.75
C ASN A 26 7.27 1.00 9.39
N VAL A 27 6.64 0.27 8.47
CA VAL A 27 6.27 0.83 7.16
C VAL A 27 5.10 1.81 7.29
N GLU A 28 4.11 1.51 8.13
CA GLU A 28 3.00 2.42 8.45
C GLU A 28 3.49 3.73 9.06
N ASP A 29 4.52 3.69 9.90
CA ASP A 29 5.13 4.88 10.50
C ASP A 29 6.01 5.67 9.51
N ALA A 30 6.65 4.99 8.56
CA ALA A 30 7.59 5.60 7.62
C ALA A 30 6.98 6.00 6.27
N VAL A 31 5.75 5.55 5.96
CA VAL A 31 5.16 5.75 4.64
C VAL A 31 4.80 7.21 4.42
N PHE A 32 5.32 7.77 3.33
CA PHE A 32 4.90 9.07 2.82
C PHE A 32 3.97 8.87 1.62
N ILE A 33 2.77 9.44 1.68
CA ILE A 33 1.81 9.44 0.57
C ILE A 33 1.74 10.82 -0.04
N ALA A 34 2.11 10.90 -1.33
CA ALA A 34 1.96 12.12 -2.11
C ALA A 34 0.48 12.54 -2.19
N ASP A 35 0.23 13.85 -2.25
CA ASP A 35 -1.13 14.34 -2.40
C ASP A 35 -1.77 13.85 -3.73
N GLY A 36 -3.09 13.72 -3.73
CA GLY A 36 -3.83 13.08 -4.81
C GLY A 36 -3.90 11.54 -4.72
N TRP A 37 -3.37 10.93 -3.65
CA TRP A 37 -3.47 9.49 -3.40
C TRP A 37 -4.09 9.19 -2.03
N ASN A 38 -4.80 8.07 -1.96
CA ASN A 38 -5.29 7.46 -0.73
C ASN A 38 -4.52 6.16 -0.50
N LEU A 39 -4.25 5.83 0.76
CA LEU A 39 -3.65 4.56 1.17
C LEU A 39 -4.62 3.84 2.12
N ALA A 40 -4.88 2.57 1.86
CA ALA A 40 -5.64 1.68 2.74
C ALA A 40 -4.84 0.41 3.04
N TRP A 41 -4.86 -0.02 4.29
CA TRP A 41 -4.21 -1.25 4.74
C TRP A 41 -5.24 -2.36 4.94
N ASP A 42 -4.93 -3.53 4.41
CA ASP A 42 -5.73 -4.75 4.54
C ASP A 42 -4.89 -5.86 5.20
N ARG A 43 -5.33 -6.26 6.39
CA ARG A 43 -4.69 -7.26 7.25
C ARG A 43 -5.30 -8.66 7.11
N ALA A 44 -6.17 -8.90 6.13
CA ALA A 44 -6.81 -10.21 5.94
C ALA A 44 -5.83 -11.37 5.77
N ALA A 45 -4.65 -11.10 5.19
CA ALA A 45 -3.61 -12.09 4.95
C ALA A 45 -2.47 -12.09 5.99
N GLU A 46 -2.63 -11.37 7.11
CA GLU A 46 -1.55 -11.22 8.10
C GLU A 46 -1.07 -12.56 8.67
N SER A 47 -1.98 -13.52 8.86
CA SER A 47 -1.67 -14.90 9.27
C SER A 47 -0.83 -15.68 8.26
N GLN A 48 -0.78 -15.22 7.01
CA GLN A 48 0.05 -15.77 5.93
C GLN A 48 1.42 -15.06 5.85
N GLY A 49 1.70 -14.14 6.77
CA GLY A 49 3.00 -13.46 6.90
C GLY A 49 3.11 -12.13 6.15
N PHE A 50 2.02 -11.62 5.57
CA PHE A 50 2.02 -10.33 4.86
C PHE A 50 0.72 -9.55 5.05
N ILE A 51 0.81 -8.24 4.90
CA ILE A 51 -0.29 -7.28 4.89
C ILE A 51 -0.31 -6.63 3.51
N THR A 52 -1.50 -6.28 3.04
CA THR A 52 -1.67 -5.62 1.74
C THR A 52 -1.89 -4.12 1.96
N ALA A 53 -1.12 -3.28 1.29
CA ALA A 53 -1.35 -1.85 1.18
C ALA A 53 -1.91 -1.54 -0.20
N ARG A 54 -3.05 -0.86 -0.28
CA ARG A 54 -3.66 -0.42 -1.54
C ARG A 54 -3.59 1.10 -1.63
N LEU A 55 -2.89 1.60 -2.62
CA LEU A 55 -2.94 3.00 -3.02
C LEU A 55 -3.95 3.18 -4.14
N THR A 56 -4.77 4.22 -4.05
CA THR A 56 -5.71 4.64 -5.10
C THR A 56 -5.60 6.13 -5.33
N ARG A 57 -5.69 6.57 -6.59
CA ARG A 57 -5.73 8.00 -6.90
C ARG A 57 -7.05 8.58 -6.38
N LYS A 58 -6.98 9.71 -5.66
CA LYS A 58 -8.17 10.49 -5.31
C LYS A 58 -8.88 10.85 -6.62
N GLY A 59 -10.20 10.66 -6.67
CA GLY A 59 -10.99 11.15 -7.79
C GLY A 59 -10.72 12.64 -7.94
N ARG A 60 -10.38 13.08 -9.16
CA ARG A 60 -10.28 14.51 -9.45
C ARG A 60 -11.69 15.05 -9.25
N GLU A 61 -11.93 15.83 -8.19
CA GLU A 61 -13.11 16.69 -8.19
C GLU A 61 -12.89 17.64 -9.35
N GLU A 62 -13.58 17.37 -10.46
CA GLU A 62 -13.72 18.29 -11.58
C GLU A 62 -14.55 19.46 -11.05
N GLY A 63 -13.86 20.50 -10.56
CA GLY A 63 -14.41 21.84 -10.38
C GLY A 63 -14.41 22.60 -11.70
#